data_AF-A0A1Z7M6Y9-F1
#
_entry.id   AF-A0A1Z7M6Y9-F1
#
_cell.length_a   1.000
_cell.length_b   1.000
_cell.length_c   1.000
_cell.angle_alpha   90.00
_cell.angle_beta   90.00
_cell.angle_gamma   90.00
#
_symmetry.space_group_name_H-M   'P 1'
#
loop_
_entity.id
_entity.type
_entity.pdbx_description
1 polymer ?
#
loop_
_entity_poly.entity_id
_entity_poly.type
_entity_poly.pdbx_seq_one_letter_code
_entity_poly.pdbx_strand_id
1 'polypeptide(L)'
;MKKIMLKTCLKNEKVRTFSIALLLAIIFLVTHFKESTLLNISNTLFVVAAVYIVVGGTRYIRNVGLFKTFSYIAYKRRWKQGNKLDGELHPMSLADYTINVVMDETRQKPVAFSLCIGCACTAISAFLSFISYRFF
;
A
#
# COMPACT_ATOMS: atom_id res chain seq x y z
N MET A 1 -24.61 2.50 14.92
CA MET A 1 -24.06 1.29 14.24
C MET A 1 -23.25 1.58 12.97
N LYS A 2 -23.76 2.30 11.95
CA LYS A 2 -23.05 2.53 10.67
C LYS A 2 -21.63 3.16 10.80
N LYS A 3 -21.43 4.15 11.69
CA LYS A 3 -20.12 4.79 11.92
C LYS A 3 -19.05 3.83 12.50
N ILE A 4 -19.45 2.87 13.33
CA ILE A 4 -18.53 1.92 13.97
C ILE A 4 -18.07 0.88 12.96
N MET A 5 -18.99 0.35 12.14
CA MET A 5 -18.62 -0.58 11.06
C MET A 5 -17.72 0.06 9.99
N LEU A 6 -17.94 1.34 9.63
CA LEU A 6 -17.09 2.04 8.66
C LEU A 6 -15.65 2.19 9.17
N LYS A 7 -15.49 2.52 10.46
CA LYS A 7 -14.18 2.60 11.13
C LYS A 7 -13.47 1.24 11.17
N THR A 8 -14.20 0.17 11.43
CA THR A 8 -13.65 -1.19 11.45
C THR A 8 -13.30 -1.69 10.05
N CYS A 9 -14.08 -1.32 9.03
CA CYS A 9 -13.82 -1.67 7.63
C CYS A 9 -12.58 -0.93 7.07
N LEU A 10 -12.42 0.36 7.40
CA LEU A 10 -11.22 1.15 7.09
C LEU A 10 -9.96 0.71 7.85
N LYS A 11 -10.12 -0.05 8.94
CA LYS A 11 -8.99 -0.68 9.65
C LYS A 11 -8.37 -1.80 8.82
N ASN A 12 -9.15 -2.40 7.91
CA ASN A 12 -8.63 -3.37 6.95
C ASN A 12 -7.94 -2.63 5.80
N GLU A 13 -6.61 -2.69 5.78
CA GLU A 13 -5.81 -1.97 4.79
C GLU A 13 -6.12 -2.37 3.35
N LYS A 14 -6.54 -3.61 3.09
CA LYS A 14 -6.93 -4.04 1.73
C LYS A 14 -8.14 -3.24 1.23
N VAL A 15 -9.15 -3.08 2.10
CA VAL A 15 -10.35 -2.30 1.81
C VAL A 15 -9.99 -0.83 1.64
N ARG A 16 -9.14 -0.28 2.53
CA ARG A 16 -8.69 1.11 2.43
C ARG A 16 -7.98 1.39 1.10
N THR A 17 -7.04 0.53 0.70
CA THR A 17 -6.33 0.66 -0.59
C THR A 17 -7.29 0.58 -1.77
N PHE A 18 -8.24 -0.37 -1.74
CA PHE A 18 -9.25 -0.49 -2.78
C PHE A 18 -10.15 0.75 -2.85
N SER A 19 -10.63 1.27 -1.71
CA SER A 19 -11.46 2.48 -1.67
C SER A 19 -10.73 3.71 -2.20
N ILE A 20 -9.43 3.87 -1.90
CA ILE A 20 -8.61 4.97 -2.45
C ILE A 20 -8.46 4.81 -3.97
N ALA A 21 -8.16 3.61 -4.45
CA ALA A 21 -8.03 3.33 -5.87
C ALA A 21 -9.35 3.62 -6.61
N LEU A 22 -10.48 3.20 -6.05
CA LEU A 22 -11.81 3.43 -6.61
C LEU A 22 -12.16 4.93 -6.66
N LEU A 23 -11.89 5.67 -5.58
CA LEU A 23 -12.11 7.12 -5.55
C LEU A 23 -11.31 7.85 -6.62
N LEU A 24 -10.03 7.53 -6.76
CA LEU A 24 -9.16 8.12 -7.77
C LEU A 24 -9.60 7.76 -9.19
N ALA A 25 -10.00 6.50 -9.42
CA ALA A 25 -10.56 6.05 -10.68
C ALA A 25 -11.83 6.83 -11.07
N ILE A 26 -12.76 7.04 -10.13
CA ILE A 26 -13.98 7.80 -10.38
C ILE A 26 -13.66 9.27 -10.71
N ILE A 27 -12.76 9.90 -9.95
CA ILE A 27 -12.33 11.29 -10.22
C ILE A 27 -11.75 11.38 -11.64
N PHE A 28 -10.88 10.44 -12.00
CA PHE A 28 -10.24 10.40 -13.31
C PHE A 28 -11.27 10.23 -14.44
N LEU A 29 -12.23 9.32 -14.26
CA LEU A 29 -13.30 9.08 -15.24
C LEU A 29 -14.14 10.33 -15.48
N VAL A 30 -14.48 11.08 -14.41
CA VAL A 30 -15.23 12.33 -14.51
C VAL A 30 -14.45 13.40 -15.27
N THR A 31 -13.13 13.49 -15.07
CA THR A 31 -12.27 14.46 -15.77
C THR A 31 -12.03 14.12 -17.24
N HIS A 32 -12.08 12.83 -17.62
CA HIS A 32 -11.75 12.35 -18.97
C HIS A 32 -12.96 11.77 -19.74
N PHE A 33 -14.18 12.17 -19.36
CA PHE A 33 -15.43 11.61 -19.90
C PHE A 33 -15.61 11.72 -21.43
N LYS A 34 -14.81 12.56 -22.11
CA LYS A 34 -14.86 12.76 -23.57
C LYS A 34 -14.04 11.76 -24.38
N GLU A 35 -13.22 10.95 -23.73
CA GLU A 35 -12.38 9.96 -24.41
C GLU A 35 -13.19 8.70 -24.80
N SER A 36 -12.64 7.90 -25.72
CA SER A 36 -13.27 6.65 -26.12
C SER A 36 -13.43 5.71 -24.92
N THR A 37 -14.49 4.89 -24.91
CA THR A 37 -14.77 3.96 -23.81
C THR A 37 -13.58 3.04 -23.50
N LEU A 38 -12.83 2.65 -24.54
CA LEU A 38 -11.64 1.80 -24.40
C LEU A 38 -10.50 2.52 -23.65
N LEU A 39 -10.30 3.80 -23.97
CA LEU A 39 -9.25 4.64 -23.36
C LEU A 39 -9.60 5.00 -21.92
N ASN A 40 -10.88 5.24 -21.63
CA ASN A 40 -11.39 5.41 -20.27
C ASN A 40 -11.19 4.16 -19.38
N ILE A 41 -11.40 2.96 -19.92
CA ILE A 41 -11.13 1.69 -19.21
C ILE A 41 -9.62 1.51 -18.97
N SER A 42 -8.80 1.76 -20.00
CA SER A 42 -7.34 1.71 -19.88
C SER A 42 -6.81 2.65 -18.80
N ASN A 43 -7.28 3.89 -18.80
CA ASN A 43 -6.90 4.91 -17.81
C ASN A 43 -7.36 4.54 -16.39
N THR A 44 -8.57 3.99 -16.26
CA THR A 44 -9.07 3.51 -14.97
C THR A 44 -8.18 2.39 -14.42
N LEU A 45 -7.81 1.43 -15.26
CA LEU A 45 -6.88 0.35 -14.89
C LEU A 45 -5.49 0.89 -14.53
N PHE A 46 -5.02 1.93 -15.22
CA PHE A 46 -3.75 2.58 -14.92
C PHE A 46 -3.75 3.23 -13.54
N VAL A 47 -4.80 3.98 -13.21
CA VAL A 47 -4.96 4.64 -11.90
C VAL A 47 -5.01 3.60 -10.78
N VAL A 48 -5.76 2.52 -10.96
CA VAL A 48 -5.78 1.41 -10.00
C VAL A 48 -4.39 0.80 -9.86
N ALA A 49 -3.71 0.50 -10.96
CA ALA A 49 -2.37 -0.06 -10.96
C ALA A 49 -1.37 0.82 -10.20
N ALA A 50 -1.37 2.13 -10.46
CA ALA A 50 -0.49 3.10 -9.81
C ALA A 50 -0.66 3.08 -8.28
N VAL A 51 -1.90 3.03 -7.78
CA VAL A 51 -2.17 2.94 -6.34
C VAL A 51 -1.61 1.65 -5.75
N TYR A 52 -1.81 0.51 -6.42
CA TYR A 52 -1.28 -0.78 -5.94
C TYR A 52 0.25 -0.83 -5.98
N ILE A 53 0.90 -0.23 -7.00
CA ILE A 53 2.35 -0.11 -7.09
C ILE A 53 2.90 0.78 -5.97
N VAL A 54 2.29 1.94 -5.69
CA VAL A 54 2.73 2.83 -4.59
C VAL A 54 2.56 2.14 -3.24
N VAL A 55 1.46 1.42 -3.02
CA VAL A 55 1.24 0.66 -1.77
C VAL A 55 2.23 -0.50 -1.65
N GLY A 56 2.51 -1.23 -2.74
CA GLY A 56 3.52 -2.28 -2.77
C GLY A 56 4.93 -1.74 -2.55
N GLY A 57 5.29 -0.65 -3.23
CA GLY A 57 6.58 0.01 -3.14
C GLY A 57 6.84 0.58 -1.75
N THR A 58 5.85 1.24 -1.13
CA THR A 58 5.98 1.72 0.26
C THR A 58 6.17 0.58 1.25
N ARG A 59 5.56 -0.59 1.03
CA ARG A 59 5.80 -1.80 1.84
C ARG A 59 7.19 -2.39 1.59
N TYR A 60 7.62 -2.44 0.33
CA TYR A 60 8.96 -2.90 -0.04
C TYR A 60 10.02 -2.03 0.63
N ILE A 61 9.92 -0.71 0.47
CA ILE A 61 10.84 0.28 1.04
C ILE A 61 10.86 0.20 2.58
N ARG A 62 9.70 0.00 3.23
CA ARG A 62 9.65 -0.23 4.69
C ARG A 62 10.34 -1.51 5.13
N ASN A 63 10.46 -2.50 4.25
CA ASN A 63 11.20 -3.74 4.51
C ASN A 63 12.72 -3.59 4.26
N VAL A 64 13.16 -2.49 3.62
CA VAL A 64 14.59 -2.18 3.41
C VAL A 64 15.21 -1.70 4.73
N GLY A 65 16.48 -2.08 4.97
CA GLY A 65 17.19 -1.92 6.25
C GLY A 65 17.12 -0.52 6.89
N LEU A 66 17.08 0.55 6.10
CA LEU A 66 17.01 1.93 6.61
C LEU A 66 15.74 2.21 7.43
N PHE A 67 14.59 1.68 7.02
CA PHE A 67 13.33 1.86 7.77
C PHE A 67 13.31 1.04 9.05
N LYS A 68 14.08 -0.05 9.14
CA LYS A 68 14.27 -0.82 10.37
C LYS A 68 15.01 0.02 11.41
N THR A 69 16.05 0.73 10.98
CA THR A 69 16.81 1.65 11.83
C THR A 69 15.98 2.83 12.30
N PHE A 70 15.17 3.46 11.43
CA PHE A 70 14.26 4.53 11.85
C PHE A 70 13.19 4.04 12.84
N SER A 71 12.63 2.85 12.61
CA SER A 71 11.66 2.23 13.52
C SER A 71 12.29 1.93 14.89
N TYR A 72 13.53 1.44 14.90
CA TYR A 72 14.30 1.23 16.12
C TYR A 72 14.60 2.53 16.86
N ILE A 73 14.98 3.60 16.16
CA ILE A 73 15.22 4.92 16.77
C ILE A 73 13.93 5.46 17.40
N ALA A 74 12.78 5.28 16.73
CA ALA A 74 11.48 5.68 17.26
C ALA A 74 11.09 4.86 18.50
N TYR A 75 11.32 3.55 18.49
CA TYR A 75 11.16 2.68 19.67
C TYR A 75 12.05 3.15 20.83
N LYS A 76 13.35 3.36 20.58
CA LYS A 76 14.31 3.81 21.59
C LYS A 76 13.93 5.17 22.18
N ARG A 77 13.38 6.08 21.38
CA ARG A 77 12.83 7.37 21.86
C ARG A 77 11.63 7.18 22.79
N ARG A 78 10.68 6.29 22.45
CA ARG A 78 9.51 5.99 23.29
C ARG A 78 9.89 5.29 24.59
N TRP A 79 10.85 4.37 24.53
CA TRP A 79 11.40 3.70 25.71
C TRP A 79 12.05 4.70 26.68
N LYS A 80 12.84 5.64 26.16
CA LYS A 80 13.43 6.73 26.96
C LYS A 80 12.39 7.68 27.57
N GLN A 81 11.22 7.82 26.94
CA GLN A 81 10.13 8.66 27.43
C GLN A 81 9.25 7.96 28.49
N GLY A 82 9.66 6.79 29.00
CA GLY A 82 8.95 6.10 30.08
C GLY A 82 7.80 5.21 29.61
N ASN A 83 7.56 5.14 28.30
CA ASN A 83 6.57 4.24 27.69
C ASN A 83 7.19 2.85 27.51
N LYS A 84 7.58 2.22 28.63
CA LYS A 84 8.12 0.87 28.67
C LYS A 84 6.97 -0.08 28.30
N LEU A 85 7.19 -0.99 27.34
CA LEU A 85 6.27 -2.12 27.19
C LEU A 85 6.41 -2.97 28.45
N ASP A 86 5.29 -3.26 29.10
CA ASP A 86 5.23 -4.06 30.34
C ASP A 86 6.05 -5.35 30.17
N GLY A 87 7.16 -5.45 30.93
CA GLY A 87 8.05 -6.62 30.93
C GLY A 87 9.47 -6.40 30.41
N GLU A 88 9.78 -5.28 29.73
CA GLU A 88 11.16 -5.03 29.24
C GLU A 88 12.08 -4.42 30.33
N LEU A 89 12.91 -5.26 30.96
CA LEU A 89 13.94 -4.81 31.94
C LEU A 89 15.07 -3.98 31.28
N HIS A 90 15.42 -4.26 30.02
CA HIS A 90 16.47 -3.60 29.26
C HIS A 90 15.99 -3.28 27.83
N PRO A 91 16.51 -2.21 27.19
CA PRO A 91 16.12 -1.88 25.83
C PRO A 91 16.63 -2.97 24.87
N MET A 92 15.75 -3.45 24.00
CA MET A 92 16.07 -4.51 23.05
C MET A 92 17.21 -4.09 22.10
N SER A 93 18.10 -5.03 21.73
CA SER A 93 19.13 -4.81 20.71
C SER A 93 18.49 -4.57 19.34
N LEU A 94 19.18 -3.88 18.44
CA LEU A 94 18.69 -3.64 17.06
C LEU A 94 18.43 -4.96 16.33
N ALA A 95 19.25 -5.98 16.57
CA ALA A 95 19.10 -7.32 15.98
C ALA A 95 17.82 -8.00 16.50
N ASP A 96 17.63 -8.04 17.82
CA ASP A 96 16.45 -8.64 18.45
C ASP A 96 15.16 -7.88 18.11
N TYR A 97 15.22 -6.55 18.04
CA TYR A 97 14.08 -5.74 17.59
C TYR A 97 13.74 -6.05 16.13
N THR A 98 14.75 -6.22 15.29
CA THR A 98 14.53 -6.57 13.89
C THR A 98 13.91 -7.94 13.77
N ILE A 99 14.38 -8.96 14.51
CA ILE A 99 13.86 -10.32 14.44
C ILE A 99 12.44 -10.41 15.03
N ASN A 100 12.23 -9.89 16.24
CA ASN A 100 10.98 -10.10 16.98
C ASN A 100 9.85 -9.12 16.60
N VAL A 101 10.17 -7.95 16.04
CA VAL A 101 9.18 -6.89 15.77
C VAL A 101 9.04 -6.60 14.28
N VAL A 102 10.15 -6.61 13.53
CA VAL A 102 10.18 -6.21 12.11
C VAL A 102 10.10 -7.40 11.15
N MET A 103 10.74 -8.51 11.49
CA MET A 103 10.84 -9.73 10.68
C MET A 103 9.82 -10.79 11.07
N ASP A 104 8.91 -10.50 12.01
CA ASP A 104 7.79 -11.38 12.34
C ASP A 104 6.98 -11.67 11.06
N GLU A 105 7.19 -12.86 10.49
CA GLU A 105 6.60 -13.32 9.23
C GLU A 105 5.07 -13.30 9.29
N THR A 106 4.49 -13.42 10.48
CA THR A 106 3.03 -13.34 10.68
C THR A 106 2.48 -11.93 10.43
N ARG A 107 3.33 -10.89 10.52
CA ARG A 107 2.98 -9.49 10.26
C ARG A 107 3.42 -8.98 8.89
N GLN A 108 4.32 -9.68 8.22
CA GLN A 108 4.75 -9.30 6.87
C GLN A 108 3.64 -9.56 5.85
N LYS A 109 2.86 -8.51 5.58
CA LYS A 109 1.85 -8.55 4.52
C LYS A 109 2.55 -8.76 3.18
N PRO A 110 2.08 -9.70 2.33
CA PRO A 110 2.77 -10.07 1.11
C PRO A 110 2.87 -8.85 0.17
N VAL A 111 4.09 -8.33 0.04
CA VAL A 111 4.43 -7.20 -0.84
C VAL A 111 4.26 -7.61 -2.31
N ALA A 112 4.62 -8.86 -2.60
CA ALA A 112 4.49 -9.49 -3.92
C ALA A 112 3.05 -9.40 -4.46
N PHE A 113 2.03 -9.61 -3.62
CA PHE A 113 0.64 -9.58 -4.08
C PHE A 113 0.22 -8.21 -4.62
N SER A 114 0.54 -7.13 -3.90
CA SER A 114 0.23 -5.77 -4.35
C SER A 114 1.00 -5.37 -5.60
N LEU A 115 2.28 -5.76 -5.70
CA LEU A 115 3.11 -5.43 -6.85
C LEU A 115 2.69 -6.24 -8.09
N CYS A 116 2.41 -7.54 -7.95
CA CYS A 116 1.94 -8.37 -9.06
C CYS A 116 0.62 -7.87 -9.64
N ILE A 117 -0.35 -7.48 -8.79
CA ILE A 117 -1.61 -6.88 -9.25
C ILE A 117 -1.35 -5.56 -9.97
N GLY A 118 -0.51 -4.70 -9.39
CA GLY A 118 -0.14 -3.43 -10.01
C GLY A 118 0.50 -3.62 -11.39
N CYS A 119 1.48 -4.51 -11.51
CA CYS A 119 2.16 -4.81 -12.77
C CYS A 119 1.20 -5.41 -13.80
N ALA A 120 0.36 -6.37 -13.40
CA ALA A 120 -0.62 -6.98 -14.29
C ALA A 120 -1.63 -5.95 -14.82
N CYS A 121 -2.19 -5.11 -13.95
CA CYS A 121 -3.10 -4.04 -14.35
C CYS A 121 -2.41 -3.01 -15.26
N THR A 122 -1.13 -2.69 -15.03
CA THR A 122 -0.37 -1.79 -15.90
C THR A 122 -0.17 -2.39 -17.29
N ALA A 123 0.18 -3.68 -17.37
CA ALA A 123 0.35 -4.37 -18.65
C ALA A 123 -0.95 -4.41 -19.46
N ILE A 124 -2.07 -4.74 -18.80
CA ILE A 124 -3.40 -4.74 -19.43
C ILE A 124 -3.80 -3.32 -19.88
N SER A 125 -3.55 -2.32 -19.03
CA SER A 125 -3.81 -0.91 -19.36
C SER A 125 -3.02 -0.46 -20.60
N ALA A 126 -1.72 -0.75 -20.66
CA ALA A 126 -0.86 -0.41 -21.79
C ALA A 126 -1.32 -1.10 -23.09
N PHE A 127 -1.72 -2.37 -23.00
CA PHE A 127 -2.26 -3.12 -24.12
C PHE A 127 -3.58 -2.52 -24.65
N LEU A 128 -4.50 -2.18 -23.75
CA LEU A 128 -5.76 -1.51 -24.11
C LEU A 128 -5.53 -0.12 -24.71
N SER A 129 -4.58 0.64 -24.18
CA SER A 129 -4.20 1.95 -24.72
C SER A 129 -3.66 1.80 -26.14
N PHE A 130 -2.75 0.84 -26.36
CA PHE A 130 -2.19 0.55 -27.68
C PHE A 130 -3.26 0.18 -28.70
N ILE A 131 -4.23 -0.68 -28.32
CA ILE A 131 -5.37 -1.02 -29.19
C ILE A 131 -6.19 0.23 -29.49
N SER A 132 -6.51 1.05 -28.48
CA SER A 132 -7.30 2.26 -28.68
C SER A 132 -6.63 3.22 -29.65
N TYR A 133 -5.32 3.44 -29.55
CA TYR A 133 -4.58 4.33 -30.47
C TYR A 133 -4.40 3.76 -31.87
N ARG A 134 -4.48 2.43 -32.04
CA ARG A 134 -4.26 1.76 -33.32
C ARG A 134 -5.54 1.60 -34.14
N PHE A 135 -6.69 1.46 -33.48
CA PHE A 135 -7.97 1.10 -34.11
C PHE A 135 -9.05 2.18 -34.02
N PHE A 136 -8.86 3.24 -33.23
CA PHE A 136 -9.75 4.41 -33.13
C PHE A 136 -8.96 5.70 -33.32
#